data_AF-A0A967IZD5-F1
#
_entry.id   AF-A0A967IZD5-F1
#
_cell.length_a   1.000
_cell.length_b   1.000
_cell.length_c   1.000
_cell.angle_alpha   90.00
_cell.angle_beta   90.00
_cell.angle_gamma   90.00
#
_symmetry.space_group_name_H-M   'P 1'
#
loop_
_entity.id
_entity.type
_entity.pdbx_description
1 polymer ?
#
loop_
_entity_poly.entity_id
_entity_poly.type
_entity_poly.pdbx_seq_one_letter_code
_entity_poly.pdbx_strand_id
1 'polypeptide(L)'
;MVPLCAMVVGAAVGRSAAGFEQEHLTKLRSSNHCPGCDLSAADFSQADLEEAYLPEADLSQSALAGAKLRAARLERARLAGAALGEADLSEAYAPGADFSDTNLASANLAEAFLRSADFAGAYLWRASLPGAMLYGASFRNARLREADLTGANLSRADLAGANLMETELTGANLRWADLSGALFEPKGVPEARDLFGAKGLATLHWFRSPEGLVLLQAAFQEAGMRRQEREVTYALKRSQRLAMGCRKHSAAGACVERSILGRLESAVHLLLFEAPSGWGLTPGRPLAILLALIPFFTVPYLAAIVRPSETAGIWRLWAPDRVLKKAGADAPQPVRETGLRAVLYALFFSLLSAFRIGWREFNVGDWISRLNPHEYTLRPTGWVRTVSGVQSLLSVYLLALAILTYFGRPFG
;
A
#
# COMPACT_ATOMS: atom_id res chain seq x y z
N MET A 1 -50.01 20.85 20.95
CA MET A 1 -50.23 19.89 22.05
C MET A 1 -49.79 18.50 21.59
N VAL A 2 -48.55 18.15 21.91
CA VAL A 2 -47.87 16.83 22.10
C VAL A 2 -46.52 17.23 22.76
N PRO A 3 -46.00 16.51 23.78
CA PRO A 3 -45.85 17.05 25.13
C PRO A 3 -44.45 17.56 25.53
N LEU A 4 -44.43 18.20 26.71
CA LEU A 4 -43.26 18.49 27.53
C LEU A 4 -42.31 17.28 27.64
N CYS A 5 -41.10 17.41 27.12
CA CYS A 5 -39.92 16.81 27.75
C CYS A 5 -39.28 17.92 28.59
N ALA A 6 -39.51 17.85 29.90
CA ALA A 6 -39.03 18.80 30.87
C ALA A 6 -37.51 18.68 31.05
N MET A 7 -36.85 19.84 30.94
CA MET A 7 -35.56 20.22 31.55
C MET A 7 -34.83 19.13 32.36
N VAL A 8 -33.70 18.64 31.86
CA VAL A 8 -32.55 18.26 32.72
C VAL A 8 -31.22 18.43 31.95
N VAL A 9 -30.82 19.65 31.59
CA VAL A 9 -29.38 19.90 31.39
C VAL A 9 -28.75 19.93 32.78
N GLY A 10 -28.47 18.73 33.30
CA GLY A 10 -27.76 18.52 34.56
C GLY A 10 -26.33 19.06 34.44
N ALA A 11 -26.00 20.00 35.32
CA ALA A 11 -24.65 20.40 35.71
C ALA A 11 -23.60 20.62 34.61
N ALA A 12 -23.92 21.37 33.55
CA ALA A 12 -22.88 22.02 32.75
C ALA A 12 -22.21 23.12 33.60
N VAL A 13 -21.23 22.77 34.44
CA VAL A 13 -20.51 23.71 35.29
C VAL A 13 -19.38 24.33 34.49
N GLY A 14 -19.66 25.45 33.82
CA GLY A 14 -18.63 26.24 33.16
C GLY A 14 -17.60 26.73 34.18
N ARG A 15 -16.44 26.08 34.25
CA ARG A 15 -15.24 26.70 34.82
C ARG A 15 -14.76 27.74 33.82
N SER A 16 -14.60 28.96 34.31
CA SER A 16 -14.15 30.12 33.55
C SER A 16 -12.82 29.86 32.85
N ALA A 17 -12.85 29.71 31.54
CA ALA A 17 -11.78 30.10 30.63
C ALA A 17 -12.40 31.07 29.62
N ALA A 18 -11.76 32.22 29.43
CA ALA A 18 -12.28 33.35 28.68
C ALA A 18 -12.70 32.95 27.25
N GLY A 19 -13.95 33.24 26.85
CA GLY A 19 -14.37 33.15 25.45
C GLY A 19 -15.87 33.01 25.17
N PHE A 20 -16.63 32.32 26.04
CA PHE A 20 -17.99 31.91 25.71
C PHE A 20 -19.10 32.85 26.25
N GLU A 21 -20.12 33.17 25.44
CA GLU A 21 -21.30 33.95 25.85
C GLU A 21 -22.29 33.08 26.66
N GLN A 22 -22.41 33.32 27.98
CA GLN A 22 -23.36 32.61 28.86
C GLN A 22 -24.80 32.51 28.32
N GLU A 23 -25.18 33.47 27.46
CA GLU A 23 -26.44 33.49 26.73
C GLU A 23 -26.68 32.19 25.92
N HIS A 24 -25.69 31.71 25.18
CA HIS A 24 -25.83 30.50 24.38
C HIS A 24 -26.07 29.23 25.22
N LEU A 25 -25.51 29.18 26.44
CA LEU A 25 -25.66 28.04 27.35
C LEU A 25 -27.08 28.05 27.90
N THR A 26 -27.57 29.23 28.29
CA THR A 26 -28.96 29.38 28.74
C THR A 26 -29.96 29.05 27.63
N LYS A 27 -29.67 29.45 26.39
CA LYS A 27 -30.47 29.12 25.22
C LYS A 27 -30.54 27.60 25.03
N LEU A 28 -29.39 26.92 24.97
CA LEU A 28 -29.34 25.47 24.83
C LEU A 28 -30.11 24.76 25.96
N ARG A 29 -29.93 25.18 27.22
CA ARG A 29 -30.64 24.62 28.38
C ARG A 29 -32.15 24.76 28.31
N SER A 30 -32.64 25.84 27.70
CA SER A 30 -34.07 26.15 27.66
C SER A 30 -34.80 25.46 26.50
N SER A 31 -34.12 25.22 25.38
CA SER A 31 -34.77 24.88 24.12
C SER A 31 -34.18 23.67 23.40
N ASN A 32 -33.03 23.12 23.84
CA ASN A 32 -32.22 22.15 23.09
C ASN A 32 -31.98 22.60 21.63
N HIS A 33 -31.97 23.92 21.38
CA HIS A 33 -31.90 24.50 20.04
C HIS A 33 -30.93 25.68 20.03
N CYS A 34 -29.75 25.45 19.48
CA CYS A 34 -28.66 26.42 19.46
C CYS A 34 -27.86 26.35 18.13
N PRO A 35 -28.48 26.70 16.99
CA PRO A 35 -27.76 26.74 15.71
C PRO A 35 -26.68 27.83 15.73
N GLY A 36 -25.47 27.48 15.31
CA GLY A 36 -24.33 28.40 15.22
C GLY A 36 -23.81 28.95 16.56
N CYS A 37 -24.24 28.37 17.68
CA CYS A 37 -23.80 28.83 18.99
C CYS A 37 -22.33 28.49 19.21
N ASP A 38 -21.54 29.49 19.61
CA ASP A 38 -20.26 29.22 20.26
C ASP A 38 -20.57 28.61 21.62
N LEU A 39 -20.12 27.37 21.86
CA LEU A 39 -20.15 26.50 23.06
C LEU A 39 -18.75 25.92 23.33
N SER A 40 -17.71 26.59 22.82
CA SER A 40 -16.34 26.11 22.90
C SER A 40 -15.83 26.09 24.34
N ALA A 41 -15.00 25.08 24.66
CA ALA A 41 -14.45 24.83 25.99
C ALA A 41 -15.48 24.68 27.13
N ALA A 42 -16.77 24.61 26.83
CA ALA A 42 -17.82 24.42 27.84
C ALA A 42 -17.79 22.99 28.40
N ASP A 43 -18.22 22.85 29.65
CA ASP A 43 -18.38 21.55 30.29
C ASP A 43 -19.82 21.08 30.16
N PHE A 44 -20.00 19.98 29.45
CA PHE A 44 -21.23 19.22 29.22
C PHE A 44 -21.04 17.74 29.59
N SER A 45 -20.09 17.44 30.48
CA SER A 45 -19.85 16.07 30.93
C SER A 45 -21.15 15.50 31.53
N GLN A 46 -21.56 14.32 31.06
CA GLN A 46 -22.82 13.66 31.46
C GLN A 46 -24.10 14.47 31.18
N ALA A 47 -24.03 15.53 30.37
CA ALA A 47 -25.19 16.33 30.04
C ALA A 47 -26.17 15.54 29.16
N ASP A 48 -27.47 15.79 29.36
CA ASP A 48 -28.52 15.30 28.47
C ASP A 48 -28.75 16.30 27.34
N LEU A 49 -28.32 15.92 26.14
CA LEU A 49 -28.42 16.65 24.88
C LEU A 49 -29.08 15.76 23.81
N GLU A 50 -29.92 14.80 24.22
CA GLU A 50 -30.68 13.97 23.29
C GLU A 50 -31.53 14.85 22.37
N GLU A 51 -31.51 14.54 21.07
CA GLU A 51 -32.21 15.29 20.01
C GLU A 51 -31.85 16.78 19.92
N ALA A 52 -30.74 17.23 20.55
CA ALA A 52 -30.35 18.63 20.51
C ALA A 52 -30.06 19.10 19.09
N TYR A 53 -30.54 20.30 18.75
CA TYR A 53 -30.35 20.95 17.46
C TYR A 53 -29.19 21.95 17.53
N LEU A 54 -28.02 21.51 17.09
CA LEU A 54 -26.73 22.19 17.18
C LEU A 54 -26.01 22.29 15.82
N PRO A 55 -26.69 22.57 14.68
CA PRO A 55 -25.99 22.70 13.41
C PRO A 55 -25.05 23.91 13.46
N GLU A 56 -23.85 23.75 12.91
CA GLU A 56 -22.81 24.77 12.84
C GLU A 56 -22.35 25.31 14.22
N ALA A 57 -22.77 24.67 15.33
CA ALA A 57 -22.33 25.05 16.66
C ALA A 57 -20.83 24.78 16.86
N ASP A 58 -20.17 25.62 17.65
CA ASP A 58 -18.78 25.44 18.05
C ASP A 58 -18.70 24.75 19.41
N LEU A 59 -18.38 23.48 19.43
CA LEU A 59 -18.12 22.66 20.62
C LEU A 59 -16.62 22.33 20.74
N SER A 60 -15.74 23.08 20.06
CA SER A 60 -14.31 22.80 20.08
C SER A 60 -13.77 22.82 21.51
N GLN A 61 -12.89 21.89 21.87
CA GLN A 61 -12.29 21.76 23.21
C GLN A 61 -13.31 21.59 24.36
N SER A 62 -14.59 21.36 24.09
CA SER A 62 -15.59 21.14 25.13
C SER A 62 -15.39 19.80 25.84
N ALA A 63 -15.84 19.71 27.09
CA ALA A 63 -15.91 18.44 27.81
C ALA A 63 -17.31 17.84 27.61
N LEU A 64 -17.41 16.72 26.89
CA LEU A 64 -18.65 16.01 26.58
C LEU A 64 -18.58 14.55 27.05
N ALA A 65 -17.73 14.26 28.04
CA ALA A 65 -17.48 12.89 28.49
C ALA A 65 -18.76 12.29 29.08
N GLY A 66 -19.21 11.16 28.51
CA GLY A 66 -20.48 10.51 28.85
C GLY A 66 -21.73 11.34 28.56
N ALA A 67 -21.64 12.42 27.77
CA ALA A 67 -22.82 13.17 27.35
C ALA A 67 -23.74 12.32 26.49
N LYS A 68 -25.06 12.52 26.63
CA LYS A 68 -26.07 11.88 25.79
C LYS A 68 -26.39 12.80 24.62
N LEU A 69 -26.02 12.40 23.43
CA LEU A 69 -26.20 13.10 22.15
C LEU A 69 -26.97 12.23 21.15
N ARG A 70 -27.73 11.25 21.66
CA ARG A 70 -28.51 10.34 20.81
C ARG A 70 -29.46 11.16 19.92
N ALA A 71 -29.45 10.86 18.62
CA ALA A 71 -30.22 11.57 17.60
C ALA A 71 -29.99 13.11 17.55
N ALA A 72 -28.92 13.63 18.16
CA ALA A 72 -28.58 15.05 18.08
C ALA A 72 -28.23 15.46 16.64
N ARG A 73 -28.59 16.69 16.28
CA ARG A 73 -28.34 17.30 14.97
C ARG A 73 -27.14 18.23 15.05
N LEU A 74 -26.02 17.75 14.52
CA LEU A 74 -24.69 18.35 14.61
C LEU A 74 -24.13 18.65 13.20
N GLU A 75 -25.00 18.98 12.24
CA GLU A 75 -24.59 19.27 10.86
C GLU A 75 -23.50 20.33 10.85
N ARG A 76 -22.30 19.98 10.33
CA ARG A 76 -21.16 20.90 10.24
C ARG A 76 -20.74 21.54 11.59
N ALA A 77 -21.11 20.93 12.72
CA ALA A 77 -20.64 21.37 14.03
C ALA A 77 -19.12 21.21 14.14
N ARG A 78 -18.47 22.09 14.89
CA ARG A 78 -17.03 22.01 15.17
C ARG A 78 -16.84 21.36 16.53
N LEU A 79 -16.23 20.19 16.60
CA LEU A 79 -15.92 19.49 17.84
C LEU A 79 -14.41 19.27 17.99
N ALA A 80 -13.57 20.01 17.26
CA ALA A 80 -12.14 19.79 17.23
C ALA A 80 -11.52 19.76 18.65
N GLY A 81 -10.87 18.65 18.99
CA GLY A 81 -10.28 18.41 20.31
C GLY A 81 -11.26 18.30 21.49
N ALA A 82 -12.57 18.17 21.25
CA ALA A 82 -13.53 17.91 22.31
C ALA A 82 -13.31 16.53 22.96
N ALA A 83 -13.64 16.42 24.25
CA ALA A 83 -13.56 15.19 25.01
C ALA A 83 -14.92 14.49 25.05
N LEU A 84 -15.17 13.58 24.11
CA LEU A 84 -16.40 12.79 23.92
C LEU A 84 -16.26 11.35 24.42
N GLY A 85 -15.34 11.07 25.34
CA GLY A 85 -15.12 9.73 25.86
C GLY A 85 -16.40 9.19 26.50
N GLU A 86 -16.79 7.96 26.16
CA GLU A 86 -18.03 7.30 26.63
C GLU A 86 -19.33 8.04 26.26
N ALA A 87 -19.30 9.07 25.40
CA ALA A 87 -20.49 9.77 24.97
C ALA A 87 -21.38 8.88 24.07
N ASP A 88 -22.69 9.11 24.11
CA ASP A 88 -23.66 8.41 23.25
C ASP A 88 -24.12 9.33 22.11
N LEU A 89 -23.54 9.15 20.93
CA LEU A 89 -23.92 9.77 19.67
C LEU A 89 -24.66 8.79 18.74
N SER A 90 -25.29 7.75 19.28
CA SER A 90 -26.08 6.83 18.46
C SER A 90 -27.17 7.58 17.68
N GLU A 91 -27.40 7.19 16.43
CA GLU A 91 -28.38 7.80 15.52
C GLU A 91 -28.15 9.32 15.27
N ALA A 92 -27.06 9.92 15.74
CA ALA A 92 -26.80 11.34 15.58
C ALA A 92 -26.64 11.72 14.10
N TYR A 93 -27.12 12.91 13.73
CA TYR A 93 -27.02 13.44 12.38
C TYR A 93 -25.94 14.53 12.32
N ALA A 94 -24.72 14.14 11.93
CA ALA A 94 -23.55 15.03 11.92
C ALA A 94 -22.78 15.03 10.57
N PRO A 95 -23.47 15.22 9.42
CA PRO A 95 -22.78 15.33 8.14
C PRO A 95 -21.84 16.54 8.12
N GLY A 96 -20.60 16.32 7.69
CA GLY A 96 -19.57 17.35 7.59
C GLY A 96 -19.12 17.94 8.92
N ALA A 97 -19.46 17.32 10.06
CA ALA A 97 -18.97 17.72 11.37
C ALA A 97 -17.47 17.47 11.50
N ASP A 98 -16.80 18.32 12.27
CA ASP A 98 -15.37 18.24 12.55
C ASP A 98 -15.13 17.59 13.91
N PHE A 99 -14.76 16.32 13.91
CA PHE A 99 -14.31 15.55 15.08
C PHE A 99 -12.77 15.39 15.09
N SER A 100 -12.02 16.25 14.41
CA SER A 100 -10.55 16.15 14.37
C SER A 100 -9.95 16.27 15.77
N ASP A 101 -8.94 15.44 16.04
CA ASP A 101 -8.24 15.36 17.33
C ASP A 101 -9.14 15.16 18.58
N THR A 102 -10.38 14.70 18.39
CA THR A 102 -11.30 14.41 19.51
C THR A 102 -10.90 13.16 20.28
N ASN A 103 -11.31 13.11 21.55
CA ASN A 103 -11.31 11.87 22.31
C ASN A 103 -12.71 11.24 22.26
N LEU A 104 -12.88 10.18 21.46
CA LEU A 104 -14.09 9.36 21.31
C LEU A 104 -13.89 7.96 21.89
N ALA A 105 -12.98 7.78 22.85
CA ALA A 105 -12.73 6.48 23.45
C ALA A 105 -14.03 5.91 24.05
N SER A 106 -14.36 4.68 23.67
CA SER A 106 -15.59 3.99 24.10
C SER A 106 -16.90 4.73 23.77
N ALA A 107 -16.88 5.74 22.89
CA ALA A 107 -18.10 6.44 22.48
C ALA A 107 -19.00 5.53 21.63
N ASN A 108 -20.31 5.74 21.72
CA ASN A 108 -21.29 5.06 20.89
C ASN A 108 -21.71 5.96 19.71
N LEU A 109 -21.46 5.52 18.48
CA LEU A 109 -21.81 6.17 17.22
C LEU A 109 -22.63 5.20 16.34
N ALA A 110 -23.28 4.20 16.95
CA ALA A 110 -24.10 3.23 16.25
C ALA A 110 -25.15 3.93 15.37
N GLU A 111 -25.25 3.52 14.10
CA GLU A 111 -26.20 4.06 13.12
C GLU A 111 -26.13 5.59 12.89
N ALA A 112 -25.07 6.26 13.34
CA ALA A 112 -24.91 7.70 13.17
C ALA A 112 -24.68 8.10 11.70
N PHE A 113 -25.24 9.23 11.29
CA PHE A 113 -25.11 9.81 9.96
C PHE A 113 -23.93 10.78 9.89
N LEU A 114 -22.76 10.25 9.55
CA LEU A 114 -21.46 10.91 9.64
C LEU A 114 -20.83 11.16 8.27
N ARG A 115 -21.67 11.41 7.25
CA ARG A 115 -21.20 11.61 5.87
C ARG A 115 -20.21 12.77 5.80
N SER A 116 -19.03 12.50 5.25
CA SER A 116 -17.96 13.50 5.10
C SER A 116 -17.53 14.18 6.40
N ALA A 117 -17.78 13.57 7.56
CA ALA A 117 -17.25 14.03 8.83
C ALA A 117 -15.73 13.83 8.89
N ASP A 118 -15.04 14.68 9.64
CA ASP A 118 -13.58 14.59 9.82
C ASP A 118 -13.22 14.02 11.18
N PHE A 119 -12.58 12.87 11.22
CA PHE A 119 -12.01 12.20 12.40
C PHE A 119 -10.47 12.15 12.32
N ALA A 120 -9.83 13.04 11.55
CA ALA A 120 -8.37 13.09 11.47
C ALA A 120 -7.75 13.20 12.87
N GLY A 121 -6.81 12.31 13.18
CA GLY A 121 -6.13 12.26 14.49
C GLY A 121 -7.00 11.82 15.68
N ALA A 122 -8.30 11.60 15.50
CA ALA A 122 -9.22 11.29 16.59
C ALA A 122 -8.87 9.96 17.31
N TYR A 123 -9.16 9.91 18.60
CA TYR A 123 -8.97 8.75 19.46
C TYR A 123 -10.28 7.97 19.59
N LEU A 124 -10.44 6.90 18.82
CA LEU A 124 -11.63 6.04 18.78
C LEU A 124 -11.37 4.67 19.41
N TRP A 125 -10.50 4.59 20.43
CA TRP A 125 -10.20 3.31 21.08
C TRP A 125 -11.48 2.70 21.66
N ARG A 126 -11.84 1.48 21.24
CA ARG A 126 -13.07 0.78 21.64
C ARG A 126 -14.39 1.51 21.34
N ALA A 127 -14.37 2.48 20.42
CA ALA A 127 -15.60 3.13 19.98
C ALA A 127 -16.53 2.13 19.26
N SER A 128 -17.84 2.30 19.43
CA SER A 128 -18.89 1.50 18.80
C SER A 128 -19.45 2.27 17.61
N LEU A 129 -19.23 1.80 16.37
CA LEU A 129 -19.77 2.40 15.14
C LEU A 129 -20.57 1.41 14.27
N PRO A 130 -21.32 0.43 14.82
CA PRO A 130 -22.03 -0.53 14.01
C PRO A 130 -23.09 0.18 13.14
N GLY A 131 -23.14 -0.15 11.85
CA GLY A 131 -24.08 0.45 10.90
C GLY A 131 -23.88 1.95 10.61
N ALA A 132 -22.82 2.58 11.13
CA ALA A 132 -22.60 4.02 10.94
C ALA A 132 -22.41 4.41 9.46
N MET A 133 -22.96 5.54 9.05
CA MET A 133 -22.94 6.04 7.67
C MET A 133 -21.77 7.01 7.45
N LEU A 134 -20.59 6.44 7.21
CA LEU A 134 -19.30 7.14 7.13
C LEU A 134 -18.82 7.44 5.70
N TYR A 135 -19.76 7.60 4.75
CA TYR A 135 -19.41 7.84 3.35
C TYR A 135 -18.52 9.07 3.20
N GLY A 136 -17.33 8.89 2.65
CA GLY A 136 -16.35 9.96 2.43
C GLY A 136 -15.81 10.61 3.70
N ALA A 137 -15.97 9.98 4.87
CA ALA A 137 -15.41 10.48 6.12
C ALA A 137 -13.87 10.39 6.11
N SER A 138 -13.22 11.30 6.82
CA SER A 138 -11.76 11.28 7.02
C SER A 138 -11.45 10.61 8.35
N PHE A 139 -10.59 9.60 8.35
CA PHE A 139 -10.02 8.92 9.52
C PHE A 139 -8.48 8.95 9.44
N ARG A 140 -7.92 9.97 8.78
CA ARG A 140 -6.49 10.08 8.56
C ARG A 140 -5.74 10.07 9.90
N ASN A 141 -4.82 9.14 10.07
CA ASN A 141 -4.07 8.91 11.32
C ASN A 141 -4.95 8.68 12.58
N ALA A 142 -6.24 8.36 12.41
CA ALA A 142 -7.13 8.08 13.52
C ALA A 142 -6.73 6.80 14.25
N ARG A 143 -6.99 6.75 15.55
CA ARG A 143 -6.65 5.62 16.42
C ARG A 143 -7.90 4.79 16.71
N LEU A 144 -8.20 3.85 15.83
CA LEU A 144 -9.40 2.99 15.87
C LEU A 144 -9.17 1.65 16.58
N ARG A 145 -8.12 1.51 17.38
CA ARG A 145 -7.80 0.21 18.00
C ARG A 145 -9.02 -0.35 18.75
N GLU A 146 -9.37 -1.61 18.51
CA GLU A 146 -10.52 -2.30 19.13
C GLU A 146 -11.89 -1.66 18.84
N ALA A 147 -12.01 -0.74 17.87
CA ALA A 147 -13.30 -0.18 17.47
C ALA A 147 -14.16 -1.21 16.72
N ASP A 148 -15.48 -1.13 16.92
CA ASP A 148 -16.46 -1.91 16.18
C ASP A 148 -16.99 -1.10 14.98
N LEU A 149 -16.70 -1.55 13.78
CA LEU A 149 -17.16 -0.95 12.51
C LEU A 149 -18.07 -1.93 11.75
N THR A 150 -18.70 -2.88 12.46
CA THR A 150 -19.56 -3.91 11.86
C THR A 150 -20.66 -3.28 11.01
N GLY A 151 -20.75 -3.65 9.74
CA GLY A 151 -21.76 -3.11 8.82
C GLY A 151 -21.63 -1.62 8.49
N ALA A 152 -20.59 -0.93 8.95
CA ALA A 152 -20.41 0.50 8.71
C ALA A 152 -20.14 0.80 7.22
N ASN A 153 -20.66 1.92 6.73
CA ASN A 153 -20.43 2.36 5.35
C ASN A 153 -19.24 3.33 5.27
N LEU A 154 -18.04 2.79 5.10
CA LEU A 154 -16.77 3.51 4.91
C LEU A 154 -16.45 3.78 3.42
N SER A 155 -17.45 3.76 2.53
CA SER A 155 -17.21 3.97 1.11
C SER A 155 -16.56 5.33 0.88
N ARG A 156 -15.45 5.38 0.13
CA ARG A 156 -14.64 6.58 -0.13
C ARG A 156 -14.02 7.25 1.10
N ALA A 157 -14.01 6.58 2.26
CA ALA A 157 -13.36 7.13 3.45
C ALA A 157 -11.84 7.23 3.26
N ASP A 158 -11.21 8.23 3.87
CA ASP A 158 -9.74 8.34 3.97
C ASP A 158 -9.27 7.69 5.27
N LEU A 159 -8.76 6.46 5.21
CA LEU A 159 -8.18 5.72 6.34
C LEU A 159 -6.65 5.75 6.29
N ALA A 160 -6.04 6.71 5.58
CA ALA A 160 -4.60 6.77 5.44
C ALA A 160 -3.91 6.91 6.81
N GLY A 161 -2.97 6.02 7.11
CA GLY A 161 -2.26 5.97 8.40
C GLY A 161 -3.13 5.59 9.60
N ALA A 162 -4.39 5.22 9.41
CA ALA A 162 -5.27 4.83 10.51
C ALA A 162 -4.78 3.54 11.20
N ASN A 163 -5.01 3.46 12.51
CA ASN A 163 -4.70 2.28 13.30
C ASN A 163 -5.94 1.39 13.45
N LEU A 164 -6.02 0.35 12.62
CA LEU A 164 -7.09 -0.66 12.58
C LEU A 164 -6.66 -1.97 13.28
N MET A 165 -5.86 -1.88 14.34
CA MET A 165 -5.56 -3.06 15.15
C MET A 165 -6.78 -3.51 15.94
N GLU A 166 -7.07 -4.80 15.91
CA GLU A 166 -8.13 -5.44 16.68
C GLU A 166 -9.54 -4.88 16.39
N THR A 167 -9.73 -4.16 15.28
CA THR A 167 -11.02 -3.63 14.84
C THR A 167 -11.91 -4.72 14.28
N GLU A 168 -13.22 -4.56 14.42
CA GLU A 168 -14.19 -5.43 13.77
C GLU A 168 -14.72 -4.80 12.48
N LEU A 169 -14.44 -5.42 11.32
CA LEU A 169 -14.81 -4.92 10.00
C LEU A 169 -15.78 -5.85 9.26
N THR A 170 -16.35 -6.85 9.94
CA THR A 170 -17.33 -7.76 9.33
C THR A 170 -18.50 -6.95 8.73
N GLY A 171 -18.78 -7.17 7.44
CA GLY A 171 -19.83 -6.45 6.71
C GLY A 171 -19.56 -4.95 6.44
N ALA A 172 -18.40 -4.41 6.84
CA ALA A 172 -18.06 -3.01 6.59
C ALA A 172 -17.81 -2.78 5.09
N ASN A 173 -18.37 -1.70 4.54
CA ASN A 173 -18.22 -1.33 3.14
C ASN A 173 -17.06 -0.34 2.95
N LEU A 174 -15.92 -0.81 2.47
CA LEU A 174 -14.67 -0.04 2.25
C LEU A 174 -14.43 0.28 0.76
N ARG A 175 -15.48 0.28 -0.06
CA ARG A 175 -15.34 0.51 -1.50
C ARG A 175 -14.73 1.89 -1.76
N TRP A 176 -13.70 1.93 -2.58
CA TRP A 176 -12.97 3.17 -2.91
C TRP A 176 -12.33 3.89 -1.73
N ALA A 177 -12.25 3.27 -0.56
CA ALA A 177 -11.56 3.83 0.60
C ALA A 177 -10.05 3.91 0.34
N ASP A 178 -9.38 4.86 0.99
CA ASP A 178 -7.92 4.96 0.98
C ASP A 178 -7.34 4.32 2.25
N LEU A 179 -6.68 3.18 2.13
CA LEU A 179 -6.05 2.47 3.23
C LEU A 179 -4.52 2.73 3.29
N SER A 180 -4.04 3.78 2.63
CA SER A 180 -2.60 4.00 2.45
C SER A 180 -1.87 4.10 3.78
N GLY A 181 -0.91 3.19 4.02
CA GLY A 181 -0.13 3.16 5.25
C GLY A 181 -0.90 2.79 6.52
N ALA A 182 -2.15 2.31 6.41
CA ALA A 182 -2.92 1.88 7.58
C ALA A 182 -2.28 0.65 8.25
N LEU A 183 -2.37 0.61 9.58
CA LEU A 183 -2.01 -0.57 10.38
C LEU A 183 -3.21 -1.50 10.43
N PHE A 184 -3.16 -2.62 9.70
CA PHE A 184 -4.31 -3.46 9.41
C PHE A 184 -4.16 -4.84 10.06
N GLU A 185 -4.71 -4.98 11.27
CA GLU A 185 -4.80 -6.24 12.01
C GLU A 185 -6.19 -6.42 12.61
N PRO A 186 -7.26 -6.44 11.78
CA PRO A 186 -8.61 -6.56 12.28
C PRO A 186 -8.90 -7.96 12.85
N LYS A 187 -9.90 -8.05 13.72
CA LYS A 187 -10.43 -9.32 14.23
C LYS A 187 -11.26 -10.03 13.16
N GLY A 188 -12.13 -9.31 12.47
CA GLY A 188 -12.83 -9.77 11.27
C GLY A 188 -12.54 -8.88 10.06
N VAL A 189 -12.35 -9.51 8.90
CA VAL A 189 -12.07 -8.84 7.63
C VAL A 189 -13.36 -8.64 6.83
N PRO A 190 -13.49 -7.54 6.07
CA PRO A 190 -14.60 -7.36 5.13
C PRO A 190 -14.50 -8.37 3.97
N GLU A 191 -15.61 -8.63 3.29
CA GLU A 191 -15.57 -9.42 2.07
C GLU A 191 -14.79 -8.70 0.96
N ALA A 192 -14.16 -9.45 0.06
CA ALA A 192 -13.40 -8.89 -1.06
C ALA A 192 -14.21 -7.88 -1.90
N ARG A 193 -15.51 -8.10 -2.07
CA ARG A 193 -16.41 -7.20 -2.82
C ARG A 193 -16.54 -5.82 -2.19
N ASP A 194 -16.37 -5.74 -0.87
CA ASP A 194 -16.52 -4.52 -0.09
C ASP A 194 -15.23 -3.70 -0.04
N LEU A 195 -14.13 -4.25 -0.55
CA LEU A 195 -12.88 -3.52 -0.81
C LEU A 195 -12.68 -3.17 -2.28
N PHE A 196 -13.73 -3.30 -3.11
CA PHE A 196 -13.63 -2.97 -4.52
C PHE A 196 -13.20 -1.50 -4.72
N GLY A 197 -12.14 -1.30 -5.49
CA GLY A 197 -11.57 0.03 -5.75
C GLY A 197 -10.82 0.67 -4.58
N ALA A 198 -10.67 -0.01 -3.45
CA ALA A 198 -9.86 0.46 -2.33
C ALA A 198 -8.41 0.71 -2.78
N LYS A 199 -7.80 1.77 -2.25
CA LYS A 199 -6.43 2.19 -2.55
C LYS A 199 -5.52 1.87 -1.37
N GLY A 200 -4.22 1.84 -1.64
CA GLY A 200 -3.22 1.72 -0.56
C GLY A 200 -3.02 0.30 -0.02
N LEU A 201 -3.63 -0.74 -0.60
CA LEU A 201 -3.47 -2.13 -0.16
C LEU A 201 -1.99 -2.58 -0.16
N ALA A 202 -1.21 -2.15 -1.16
CA ALA A 202 0.23 -2.41 -1.25
C ALA A 202 1.06 -1.73 -0.14
N THR A 203 0.47 -0.74 0.52
CA THR A 203 1.13 0.03 1.58
C THR A 203 0.66 -0.34 2.96
N LEU A 204 -0.23 -1.31 3.11
CA LEU A 204 -0.66 -1.81 4.41
C LEU A 204 0.53 -2.31 5.23
N HIS A 205 0.40 -2.14 6.54
CA HIS A 205 1.36 -2.59 7.53
C HIS A 205 0.65 -3.43 8.58
N TRP A 206 1.39 -4.34 9.20
CA TRP A 206 1.00 -5.10 10.38
C TRP A 206 2.14 -5.00 11.41
N PHE A 207 1.83 -5.17 12.68
CA PHE A 207 2.76 -5.06 13.80
C PHE A 207 2.95 -6.38 14.55
N ARG A 208 1.86 -7.01 15.02
CA ARG A 208 1.90 -8.24 15.81
C ARG A 208 1.72 -9.49 14.96
N SER A 209 0.72 -9.50 14.07
CA SER A 209 0.37 -10.69 13.28
C SER A 209 -0.05 -10.32 11.85
N PRO A 210 0.44 -11.04 10.83
CA PRO A 210 0.02 -10.84 9.45
C PRO A 210 -1.37 -11.44 9.12
N GLU A 211 -2.04 -12.10 10.08
CA GLU A 211 -3.28 -12.85 9.86
C GLU A 211 -4.35 -12.09 9.06
N GLY A 212 -4.61 -10.82 9.41
CA GLY A 212 -5.61 -10.00 8.71
C GLY A 212 -5.29 -9.82 7.22
N LEU A 213 -4.01 -9.65 6.86
CA LEU A 213 -3.58 -9.57 5.47
C LEU A 213 -3.61 -10.93 4.76
N VAL A 214 -3.34 -12.03 5.47
CA VAL A 214 -3.43 -13.39 4.92
C VAL A 214 -4.88 -13.74 4.59
N LEU A 215 -5.81 -13.47 5.51
CA LEU A 215 -7.25 -13.66 5.28
C LEU A 215 -7.73 -12.80 4.10
N LEU A 216 -7.28 -11.54 4.05
CA LEU A 216 -7.65 -10.65 2.97
C LEU A 216 -7.08 -11.10 1.60
N GLN A 217 -5.85 -11.60 1.58
CA GLN A 217 -5.24 -12.18 0.39
C GLN A 217 -6.07 -13.37 -0.12
N ALA A 218 -6.44 -14.29 0.77
CA ALA A 218 -7.28 -15.45 0.43
C ALA A 218 -8.65 -15.02 -0.12
N ALA A 219 -9.30 -14.04 0.52
CA ALA A 219 -10.58 -13.50 0.04
C ALA A 219 -10.47 -12.91 -1.37
N PHE A 220 -9.40 -12.17 -1.68
CA PHE A 220 -9.17 -11.66 -3.04
C PHE A 220 -8.85 -12.76 -4.06
N GLN A 221 -8.16 -13.83 -3.63
CA GLN A 221 -7.88 -14.99 -4.49
C GLN A 221 -9.16 -15.72 -4.89
N GLU A 222 -10.06 -15.95 -3.94
CA GLU A 222 -11.36 -16.59 -4.16
C GLU A 222 -12.27 -15.73 -5.03
N ALA A 223 -12.25 -14.40 -4.82
CA ALA A 223 -13.01 -13.46 -5.63
C ALA A 223 -12.43 -13.17 -7.03
N GLY A 224 -11.27 -13.76 -7.38
CA GLY A 224 -10.60 -13.52 -8.66
C GLY A 224 -10.01 -12.11 -8.83
N MET A 225 -9.87 -11.35 -7.74
CA MET A 225 -9.37 -9.97 -7.73
C MET A 225 -7.84 -9.90 -7.78
N ARG A 226 -7.26 -10.26 -8.92
CA ARG A 226 -5.80 -10.45 -9.10
C ARG A 226 -4.94 -9.23 -8.77
N ARG A 227 -5.43 -8.02 -9.01
CA ARG A 227 -4.66 -6.79 -8.74
C ARG A 227 -4.55 -6.56 -7.23
N GLN A 228 -5.66 -6.61 -6.53
CA GLN A 228 -5.74 -6.45 -5.07
C GLN A 228 -4.98 -7.56 -4.34
N GLU A 229 -5.11 -8.81 -4.81
CA GLU A 229 -4.32 -9.96 -4.34
C GLU A 229 -2.81 -9.63 -4.37
N ARG A 230 -2.31 -9.14 -5.51
CA ARG A 230 -0.88 -8.79 -5.68
C ARG A 230 -0.45 -7.63 -4.78
N GLU A 231 -1.31 -6.63 -4.59
CA GLU A 231 -1.06 -5.52 -3.69
C GLU A 231 -0.91 -6.00 -2.24
N VAL A 232 -1.83 -6.84 -1.76
CA VAL A 232 -1.74 -7.43 -0.40
C VAL A 232 -0.54 -8.37 -0.26
N THR A 233 -0.25 -9.17 -1.29
CA THR A 233 0.94 -10.04 -1.33
C THR A 233 2.22 -9.22 -1.18
N TYR A 234 2.32 -8.10 -1.89
CA TYR A 234 3.45 -7.19 -1.77
C TYR A 234 3.56 -6.60 -0.35
N ALA A 235 2.46 -6.14 0.24
CA ALA A 235 2.44 -5.62 1.60
C ALA A 235 2.93 -6.65 2.64
N LEU A 236 2.46 -7.90 2.52
CA LEU A 236 2.89 -9.04 3.34
C LEU A 236 4.40 -9.27 3.23
N LYS A 237 4.91 -9.49 2.00
CA LYS A 237 6.32 -9.81 1.76
C LYS A 237 7.25 -8.66 2.11
N ARG A 238 6.85 -7.42 1.84
CA ARG A 238 7.59 -6.21 2.23
C ARG A 238 7.73 -6.12 3.73
N SER A 239 6.65 -6.30 4.48
CA SER A 239 6.67 -6.24 5.95
C SER A 239 7.51 -7.37 6.55
N GLN A 240 7.38 -8.59 6.02
CA GLN A 240 8.25 -9.72 6.41
C GLN A 240 9.74 -9.42 6.17
N ARG A 241 10.10 -8.88 5.00
CA ARG A 241 11.48 -8.48 4.68
C ARG A 241 12.01 -7.40 5.61
N LEU A 242 11.16 -6.44 6.01
CA LEU A 242 11.55 -5.39 6.95
C LEU A 242 11.71 -5.92 8.39
N ALA A 243 11.04 -7.02 8.74
CA ALA A 243 11.20 -7.69 10.03
C ALA A 243 12.42 -8.64 10.09
N MET A 244 13.01 -9.04 8.96
CA MET A 244 14.13 -10.00 8.91
C MET A 244 15.34 -9.58 9.76
N GLY A 245 15.76 -10.47 10.65
CA GLY A 245 16.86 -10.27 11.60
C GLY A 245 16.68 -9.10 12.54
N CYS A 246 15.44 -8.68 12.80
CA CYS A 246 15.14 -7.71 13.84
C CYS A 246 15.37 -8.32 15.22
N ARG A 247 16.22 -7.67 16.03
CA ARG A 247 16.49 -8.05 17.42
C ARG A 247 15.64 -7.29 18.43
N LYS A 248 15.29 -6.04 18.11
CA LYS A 248 14.51 -5.17 18.99
C LYS A 248 13.50 -4.38 18.18
N HIS A 249 12.27 -4.35 18.67
CA HIS A 249 11.19 -3.51 18.16
C HIS A 249 11.01 -2.29 19.08
N SER A 250 10.65 -1.16 18.48
CA SER A 250 10.22 0.03 19.23
C SER A 250 8.81 -0.17 19.80
N ALA A 251 8.38 0.73 20.69
CA ALA A 251 6.99 0.75 21.19
C ALA A 251 5.95 0.93 20.07
N ALA A 252 6.33 1.57 18.96
CA ALA A 252 5.54 1.72 17.74
C ALA A 252 5.74 0.57 16.73
N GLY A 253 6.54 -0.44 17.10
CA GLY A 253 6.75 -1.64 16.31
C GLY A 253 7.77 -1.59 15.19
N ALA A 254 8.35 -0.42 14.93
CA ALA A 254 9.48 -0.32 14.00
C ALA A 254 10.70 -1.07 14.53
N CYS A 255 11.40 -1.78 13.65
CA CYS A 255 12.64 -2.45 14.00
C CYS A 255 13.75 -1.44 14.31
N VAL A 256 14.31 -1.49 15.52
CA VAL A 256 15.35 -0.55 16.00
C VAL A 256 16.75 -1.13 15.81
N GLU A 257 16.91 -2.44 16.02
CA GLU A 257 18.21 -3.11 15.95
C GLU A 257 18.11 -4.33 15.04
N ARG A 258 18.95 -4.39 13.99
CA ARG A 258 19.04 -5.53 13.06
C ARG A 258 20.40 -6.21 13.12
N SER A 259 20.40 -7.53 13.02
CA SER A 259 21.61 -8.32 12.83
C SER A 259 22.23 -8.08 11.45
N ILE A 260 23.55 -8.30 11.31
CA ILE A 260 24.26 -8.20 10.02
C ILE A 260 23.68 -9.21 9.02
N LEU A 261 23.45 -10.46 9.46
CA LEU A 261 22.88 -11.51 8.63
C LEU A 261 21.47 -11.13 8.12
N GLY A 262 20.62 -10.57 8.99
CA GLY A 262 19.30 -10.09 8.58
C GLY A 262 19.33 -8.94 7.58
N ARG A 263 20.33 -8.05 7.67
CA ARG A 263 20.54 -7.01 6.65
C ARG A 263 20.91 -7.61 5.30
N LEU A 264 21.79 -8.63 5.28
CA LEU A 264 22.17 -9.33 4.06
C LEU A 264 20.98 -10.06 3.45
N GLU A 265 20.22 -10.83 4.24
CA GLU A 265 19.01 -11.51 3.80
C GLU A 265 17.97 -10.53 3.23
N SER A 266 17.71 -9.44 3.96
CA SER A 266 16.81 -8.38 3.50
C SER A 266 17.27 -7.76 2.17
N ALA A 267 18.58 -7.57 1.99
CA ALA A 267 19.16 -7.06 0.74
C ALA A 267 19.02 -8.06 -0.42
N VAL A 268 19.22 -9.35 -0.17
CA VAL A 268 19.02 -10.41 -1.17
C VAL A 268 17.57 -10.42 -1.64
N HIS A 269 16.61 -10.39 -0.71
CA HIS A 269 15.19 -10.34 -1.05
C HIS A 269 14.78 -9.07 -1.80
N LEU A 270 15.37 -7.94 -1.44
CA LEU A 270 15.16 -6.67 -2.13
C LEU A 270 15.65 -6.75 -3.58
N LEU A 271 16.87 -7.23 -3.80
CA LEU A 271 17.51 -7.28 -5.12
C LEU A 271 16.87 -8.31 -6.04
N LEU A 272 16.49 -9.48 -5.52
CA LEU A 272 15.93 -10.56 -6.32
C LEU A 272 14.42 -10.38 -6.54
N PHE A 273 13.63 -10.12 -5.50
CA PHE A 273 12.17 -10.22 -5.66
C PHE A 273 11.49 -8.85 -5.74
N GLU A 274 11.84 -7.95 -4.84
CA GLU A 274 11.15 -6.66 -4.73
C GLU A 274 11.51 -5.71 -5.86
N ALA A 275 12.80 -5.49 -6.15
CA ALA A 275 13.21 -4.58 -7.22
C ALA A 275 12.77 -5.07 -8.61
N PRO A 276 12.91 -6.36 -8.97
CA PRO A 276 12.57 -6.80 -10.32
C PRO A 276 11.07 -7.00 -10.53
N SER A 277 10.32 -7.46 -9.53
CA SER A 277 8.91 -7.83 -9.71
C SER A 277 7.93 -7.18 -8.73
N GLY A 278 8.43 -6.53 -7.67
CA GLY A 278 7.59 -6.07 -6.56
C GLY A 278 6.80 -7.22 -5.94
N TRP A 279 7.41 -8.40 -5.77
CA TRP A 279 6.71 -9.61 -5.31
C TRP A 279 5.46 -9.93 -6.15
N GLY A 280 5.55 -9.75 -7.46
CA GLY A 280 4.45 -9.99 -8.41
C GLY A 280 3.50 -8.81 -8.62
N LEU A 281 3.66 -7.71 -7.89
CA LEU A 281 2.87 -6.47 -8.08
C LEU A 281 2.98 -5.93 -9.50
N THR A 282 4.18 -6.01 -10.09
CA THR A 282 4.47 -5.50 -11.43
C THR A 282 5.06 -6.59 -12.31
N PRO A 283 4.24 -7.47 -12.90
CA PRO A 283 4.72 -8.63 -13.65
C PRO A 283 5.50 -8.28 -14.92
N GLY A 284 5.34 -7.06 -15.46
CA GLY A 284 6.08 -6.60 -16.64
C GLY A 284 7.48 -6.04 -16.34
N ARG A 285 7.79 -5.71 -15.08
CA ARG A 285 9.10 -5.12 -14.72
C ARG A 285 10.30 -6.04 -15.00
N PRO A 286 10.25 -7.36 -14.74
CA PRO A 286 11.38 -8.24 -15.03
C PRO A 286 11.75 -8.24 -16.52
N LEU A 287 10.74 -8.23 -17.41
CA LEU A 287 10.96 -8.16 -18.86
C LEU A 287 11.54 -6.81 -19.28
N ALA A 288 11.05 -5.70 -18.72
CA ALA A 288 11.62 -4.38 -18.98
C ALA A 288 13.09 -4.28 -18.54
N ILE A 289 13.44 -4.85 -17.38
CA ILE A 289 14.82 -4.93 -16.91
C ILE A 289 15.68 -5.77 -17.85
N LEU A 290 15.18 -6.92 -18.30
CA LEU A 290 15.87 -7.77 -19.28
C LEU A 290 16.20 -6.99 -20.56
N LEU A 291 15.23 -6.24 -21.10
CA LEU A 291 15.43 -5.41 -22.28
C LEU A 291 16.43 -4.28 -22.05
N ALA A 292 16.43 -3.67 -20.85
CA ALA A 292 17.38 -2.62 -20.48
C ALA A 292 18.81 -3.15 -20.28
N LEU A 293 18.98 -4.43 -19.90
CA LEU A 293 20.31 -5.04 -19.76
C LEU A 293 21.00 -5.23 -21.12
N ILE A 294 20.26 -5.36 -22.23
CA ILE A 294 20.85 -5.55 -23.57
C ILE A 294 21.78 -4.38 -23.96
N PRO A 295 21.35 -3.10 -23.97
CA PRO A 295 22.24 -1.98 -24.25
C PRO A 295 23.31 -1.80 -23.16
N PHE A 296 23.03 -2.12 -21.89
CA PHE A 296 24.02 -2.07 -20.81
C PHE A 296 25.22 -3.00 -21.07
N PHE A 297 24.96 -4.27 -21.40
CA PHE A 297 25.99 -5.25 -21.73
C PHE A 297 26.63 -5.01 -23.12
N THR A 298 26.04 -4.16 -23.97
CA THR A 298 26.67 -3.78 -25.24
C THR A 298 28.00 -3.06 -25.02
N VAL A 299 28.15 -2.29 -23.94
CA VAL A 299 29.36 -1.51 -23.64
C VAL A 299 30.62 -2.38 -23.47
N PRO A 300 30.64 -3.42 -22.60
CA PRO A 300 31.80 -4.30 -22.50
C PRO A 300 32.08 -5.03 -23.81
N TYR A 301 31.06 -5.47 -24.56
CA TYR A 301 31.29 -6.12 -25.85
C TYR A 301 31.87 -5.17 -26.91
N LEU A 302 31.46 -3.91 -26.90
CA LEU A 302 32.05 -2.88 -27.75
C LEU A 302 33.53 -2.68 -27.40
N ALA A 303 33.88 -2.64 -26.11
CA ALA A 303 35.28 -2.57 -25.69
C ALA A 303 36.09 -3.78 -26.19
N ALA A 304 35.52 -4.98 -26.15
CA ALA A 304 36.15 -6.19 -26.67
C ALA A 304 36.36 -6.19 -28.19
N ILE A 305 35.48 -5.53 -28.96
CA ILE A 305 35.57 -5.41 -30.42
C ILE A 305 36.56 -4.32 -30.83
N VAL A 306 36.53 -3.17 -30.15
CA VAL A 306 37.38 -2.01 -30.47
C VAL A 306 38.81 -2.20 -29.96
N ARG A 307 39.00 -2.87 -28.82
CA ARG A 307 40.31 -3.18 -28.23
C ARG A 307 40.49 -4.69 -28.13
N PRO A 308 40.74 -5.38 -29.25
CA PRO A 308 40.89 -6.83 -29.26
C PRO A 308 42.15 -7.25 -28.50
N SER A 309 41.99 -8.14 -27.52
CA SER A 309 43.11 -8.82 -26.86
C SER A 309 43.38 -10.16 -27.54
N GLU A 310 44.61 -10.66 -27.46
CA GLU A 310 44.98 -11.98 -27.98
C GLU A 310 44.25 -13.13 -27.25
N THR A 311 43.89 -12.92 -25.98
CA THR A 311 43.30 -13.95 -25.10
C THR A 311 41.81 -13.74 -24.84
N ALA A 312 41.27 -12.55 -25.14
CA ALA A 312 39.89 -12.19 -24.85
C ALA A 312 39.26 -11.35 -25.95
N GLY A 313 38.15 -11.84 -26.50
CA GLY A 313 37.43 -11.18 -27.58
C GLY A 313 36.25 -12.00 -28.08
N ILE A 314 35.58 -11.46 -29.10
CA ILE A 314 34.48 -12.12 -29.81
C ILE A 314 35.04 -12.62 -31.14
N TRP A 315 34.85 -13.90 -31.43
CA TRP A 315 35.40 -14.57 -32.60
C TRP A 315 34.30 -15.06 -33.53
N ARG A 316 34.53 -14.95 -34.84
CA ARG A 316 33.71 -15.56 -35.90
C ARG A 316 34.23 -16.98 -36.14
N LEU A 317 33.37 -17.98 -36.00
CA LEU A 317 33.65 -19.37 -36.31
C LEU A 317 32.71 -19.84 -37.42
N TRP A 318 33.26 -20.31 -38.53
CA TRP A 318 32.51 -20.87 -39.64
C TRP A 318 32.29 -22.38 -39.48
N ALA A 319 31.11 -22.86 -39.86
CA ALA A 319 30.86 -24.30 -39.88
C ALA A 319 31.74 -24.99 -40.96
N PRO A 320 32.23 -26.22 -40.71
CA PRO A 320 33.02 -26.97 -41.69
C PRO A 320 32.21 -27.36 -42.94
N ASP A 321 30.90 -27.61 -42.78
CA ASP A 321 30.00 -28.13 -43.82
C ASP A 321 29.23 -27.02 -44.55
N ARG A 322 29.85 -25.86 -44.75
CA ARG A 322 29.20 -24.65 -45.29
C ARG A 322 29.03 -24.68 -46.82
N VAL A 323 27.91 -24.17 -47.33
CA VAL A 323 27.57 -24.19 -48.77
C VAL A 323 28.40 -23.16 -49.54
N LEU A 324 28.68 -22.01 -48.94
CA LEU A 324 29.50 -20.95 -49.53
C LEU A 324 30.95 -20.98 -49.00
N LYS A 325 31.71 -22.03 -49.35
CA LYS A 325 33.13 -22.16 -48.95
C LYS A 325 34.00 -20.94 -49.30
N LYS A 326 33.66 -20.21 -50.37
CA LYS A 326 34.39 -19.02 -50.87
C LYS A 326 34.11 -17.72 -50.10
N ALA A 327 33.10 -17.65 -49.23
CA ALA A 327 32.67 -16.42 -48.54
C ALA A 327 33.15 -16.32 -47.07
N GLY A 328 34.03 -17.22 -46.62
CA GLY A 328 34.48 -17.30 -45.21
C GLY A 328 35.89 -17.87 -45.08
N ALA A 329 36.48 -17.74 -43.88
CA ALA A 329 37.81 -18.24 -43.56
C ALA A 329 37.75 -19.65 -42.94
N ASP A 330 38.82 -20.43 -43.14
CA ASP A 330 38.95 -21.77 -42.55
C ASP A 330 39.44 -21.72 -41.10
N ALA A 331 40.01 -20.59 -40.67
CA ALA A 331 40.46 -20.34 -39.30
C ALA A 331 39.54 -19.33 -38.59
N PRO A 332 39.36 -19.45 -37.25
CA PRO A 332 38.62 -18.47 -36.46
C PRO A 332 39.23 -17.07 -36.60
N GLN A 333 38.39 -16.06 -36.79
CA GLN A 333 38.84 -14.67 -36.90
C GLN A 333 38.23 -13.78 -35.80
N PRO A 334 39.00 -12.88 -35.18
CA PRO A 334 38.46 -11.95 -34.21
C PRO A 334 37.56 -10.93 -34.92
N VAL A 335 36.43 -10.58 -34.29
CA VAL A 335 35.58 -9.48 -34.77
C VAL A 335 36.31 -8.16 -34.50
N ARG A 336 36.87 -7.56 -35.56
CA ARG A 336 37.52 -6.25 -35.51
C ARG A 336 36.76 -5.29 -36.41
N GLU A 337 35.99 -4.41 -35.79
CA GLU A 337 35.16 -3.43 -36.48
C GLU A 337 35.31 -2.09 -35.76
N THR A 338 35.06 -0.99 -36.46
CA THR A 338 35.14 0.37 -35.92
C THR A 338 33.87 1.17 -36.20
N GLY A 339 33.66 2.25 -35.45
CA GLY A 339 32.50 3.13 -35.63
C GLY A 339 31.16 2.42 -35.42
N LEU A 340 30.16 2.77 -36.23
CA LEU A 340 28.79 2.25 -36.10
C LEU A 340 28.71 0.72 -36.23
N ARG A 341 29.55 0.11 -37.06
CA ARG A 341 29.59 -1.34 -37.24
C ARG A 341 29.97 -2.05 -35.94
N ALA A 342 30.97 -1.53 -35.21
CA ALA A 342 31.36 -2.09 -33.92
C ALA A 342 30.21 -2.08 -32.91
N VAL A 343 29.44 -0.99 -32.87
CA VAL A 343 28.26 -0.85 -32.02
C VAL A 343 27.18 -1.85 -32.40
N LEU A 344 26.88 -2.00 -33.69
CA LEU A 344 25.90 -2.97 -34.18
C LEU A 344 26.30 -4.41 -33.87
N TYR A 345 27.57 -4.77 -34.06
CA TYR A 345 28.08 -6.10 -33.70
C TYR A 345 28.04 -6.35 -32.20
N ALA A 346 28.40 -5.36 -31.38
CA ALA A 346 28.33 -5.45 -29.92
C ALA A 346 26.88 -5.63 -29.44
N LEU A 347 25.94 -4.88 -30.03
CA LEU A 347 24.52 -4.94 -29.70
C LEU A 347 23.93 -6.29 -30.11
N PHE A 348 24.23 -6.75 -31.32
CA PHE A 348 23.81 -8.06 -31.81
C PHE A 348 24.36 -9.18 -30.93
N PHE A 349 25.64 -9.11 -30.54
CA PHE A 349 26.23 -10.07 -29.63
C PHE A 349 25.56 -10.04 -28.25
N SER A 350 25.25 -8.85 -27.72
CA SER A 350 24.50 -8.70 -26.47
C SER A 350 23.11 -9.34 -26.56
N LEU A 351 22.38 -9.09 -27.64
CA LEU A 351 21.08 -9.69 -27.88
C LEU A 351 21.17 -11.22 -27.93
N LEU A 352 22.14 -11.76 -28.68
CA LEU A 352 22.39 -13.21 -28.70
C LEU A 352 22.74 -13.75 -27.31
N SER A 353 23.56 -13.05 -26.54
CA SER A 353 23.97 -13.48 -25.20
C SER A 353 22.79 -13.47 -24.22
N ALA A 354 21.90 -12.48 -24.28
CA ALA A 354 20.71 -12.42 -23.44
C ALA A 354 19.79 -13.63 -23.63
N PHE A 355 19.70 -14.16 -24.86
CA PHE A 355 18.79 -15.26 -25.19
C PHE A 355 19.49 -16.60 -25.47
N ARG A 356 20.79 -16.70 -25.18
CA ARG A 356 21.51 -17.99 -25.13
C ARG A 356 21.15 -18.73 -23.85
N ILE A 357 19.96 -19.28 -23.86
CA ILE A 357 19.40 -20.07 -22.77
C ILE A 357 20.02 -21.48 -22.88
N GLY A 358 20.75 -21.93 -21.85
CA GLY A 358 21.54 -23.17 -21.87
C GLY A 358 20.74 -24.49 -21.93
N TRP A 359 19.50 -24.45 -22.40
CA TRP A 359 18.67 -25.63 -22.59
C TRP A 359 18.96 -26.21 -23.97
N ARG A 360 19.35 -27.50 -24.01
CA ARG A 360 19.90 -28.18 -25.19
C ARG A 360 18.96 -28.19 -26.42
N GLU A 361 17.67 -27.91 -26.24
CA GLU A 361 16.63 -28.10 -27.27
C GLU A 361 15.77 -26.85 -27.57
N PHE A 362 15.80 -25.81 -26.71
CA PHE A 362 15.05 -24.55 -26.90
C PHE A 362 15.97 -23.33 -26.72
N ASN A 363 16.88 -23.13 -27.67
CA ASN A 363 17.80 -22.00 -27.66
C ASN A 363 17.28 -20.92 -28.62
N VAL A 364 16.57 -19.93 -28.08
CA VAL A 364 16.08 -18.76 -28.86
C VAL A 364 17.23 -18.04 -29.56
N GLY A 365 18.43 -18.06 -28.97
CA GLY A 365 19.66 -17.56 -29.59
C GLY A 365 19.99 -18.25 -30.93
N ASP A 366 19.64 -19.52 -31.12
CA ASP A 366 19.86 -20.23 -32.39
C ASP A 366 18.84 -19.78 -33.45
N TRP A 367 17.60 -19.46 -33.06
CA TRP A 367 16.63 -18.84 -33.97
C TRP A 367 17.06 -17.42 -34.38
N ILE A 368 17.51 -16.60 -33.42
CA ILE A 368 18.07 -15.26 -33.70
C ILE A 368 19.29 -15.37 -34.61
N SER A 369 20.13 -16.41 -34.43
CA SER A 369 21.29 -16.63 -35.30
C SER A 369 20.90 -16.94 -36.75
N ARG A 370 19.71 -17.50 -37.01
CA ARG A 370 19.19 -17.74 -38.37
C ARG A 370 18.70 -16.48 -39.08
N LEU A 371 18.44 -15.40 -38.34
CA LEU A 371 18.18 -14.07 -38.93
C LEU A 371 19.47 -13.42 -39.44
N ASN A 372 20.64 -13.94 -39.05
CA ASN A 372 21.92 -13.51 -39.61
C ASN A 372 22.15 -14.23 -40.95
N PRO A 373 22.26 -13.50 -42.08
CA PRO A 373 22.47 -14.13 -43.40
C PRO A 373 23.88 -14.74 -43.57
N HIS A 374 24.74 -14.66 -42.56
CA HIS A 374 26.12 -15.14 -42.64
C HIS A 374 26.32 -16.51 -41.97
N GLU A 375 27.09 -17.40 -42.62
CA GLU A 375 27.39 -18.79 -42.18
C GLU A 375 28.35 -18.90 -40.96
N TYR A 376 28.59 -17.81 -40.22
CA TYR A 376 29.47 -17.81 -39.05
C TYR A 376 28.70 -17.65 -37.74
N THR A 377 29.21 -18.28 -36.68
CA THR A 377 28.73 -18.14 -35.30
C THR A 377 29.69 -17.28 -34.49
N LEU A 378 29.15 -16.47 -33.57
CA LEU A 378 29.95 -15.67 -32.65
C LEU A 378 30.25 -16.46 -31.37
N ARG A 379 31.53 -16.53 -30.99
CA ARG A 379 31.99 -17.17 -29.74
C ARG A 379 32.79 -16.20 -28.88
N PRO A 380 32.45 -16.03 -27.60
CA PRO A 380 33.24 -15.26 -26.66
C PRO A 380 34.43 -16.06 -26.12
N THR A 381 35.53 -15.37 -25.84
CA THR A 381 36.76 -15.92 -25.23
C THR A 381 37.24 -15.04 -24.09
N GLY A 382 38.04 -15.59 -23.17
CA GLY A 382 38.56 -14.86 -22.00
C GLY A 382 37.45 -14.28 -21.13
N TRP A 383 37.64 -13.05 -20.63
CA TRP A 383 36.68 -12.37 -19.75
C TRP A 383 35.31 -12.12 -20.40
N VAL A 384 35.26 -11.99 -21.74
CA VAL A 384 34.00 -11.81 -22.49
C VAL A 384 33.08 -13.01 -22.29
N ARG A 385 33.66 -14.22 -22.14
CA ARG A 385 32.89 -15.44 -21.85
C ARG A 385 32.20 -15.33 -20.50
N THR A 386 32.90 -14.86 -19.47
CA THR A 386 32.33 -14.68 -18.13
C THR A 386 31.20 -13.66 -18.15
N VAL A 387 31.40 -12.50 -18.80
CA VAL A 387 30.37 -11.46 -18.93
C VAL A 387 29.14 -11.98 -19.68
N SER A 388 29.35 -12.71 -20.78
CA SER A 388 28.26 -13.33 -21.54
C SER A 388 27.48 -14.35 -20.70
N GLY A 389 28.17 -15.16 -19.90
CA GLY A 389 27.54 -16.12 -19.00
C GLY A 389 26.70 -15.46 -17.91
N VAL A 390 27.20 -14.38 -17.30
CA VAL A 390 26.45 -13.60 -16.31
C VAL A 390 25.19 -12.99 -16.94
N GLN A 391 25.31 -12.39 -18.13
CA GLN A 391 24.15 -11.83 -18.84
C GLN A 391 23.10 -12.90 -19.16
N SER A 392 23.51 -14.09 -19.62
CA SER A 392 22.59 -15.19 -19.89
C SER A 392 21.88 -15.67 -18.61
N LEU A 393 22.60 -15.82 -17.49
CA LEU A 393 22.01 -16.21 -16.21
C LEU A 393 20.98 -15.19 -15.71
N LEU A 394 21.31 -13.90 -15.77
CA LEU A 394 20.38 -12.82 -15.42
C LEU A 394 19.14 -12.83 -16.31
N SER A 395 19.31 -13.09 -17.61
CA SER A 395 18.21 -13.12 -18.56
C SER A 395 17.27 -14.31 -18.33
N VAL A 396 17.82 -15.51 -18.08
CA VAL A 396 17.03 -16.69 -17.71
C VAL A 396 16.25 -16.44 -16.43
N TYR A 397 16.92 -15.87 -15.41
CA TYR A 397 16.28 -15.51 -14.15
C TYR A 397 15.12 -14.53 -14.34
N LEU A 398 15.34 -13.42 -15.04
CA LEU A 398 14.32 -12.40 -15.29
C LEU A 398 13.16 -12.91 -16.14
N LEU A 399 13.45 -13.78 -17.12
CA LEU A 399 12.42 -14.41 -17.95
C LEU A 399 11.58 -15.40 -17.12
N ALA A 400 12.22 -16.25 -16.30
CA ALA A 400 11.52 -17.15 -15.40
C ALA A 400 10.64 -16.37 -14.41
N LEU A 401 11.18 -15.29 -13.83
CA LEU A 401 10.43 -14.42 -12.93
C LEU A 401 9.26 -13.73 -13.66
N ALA A 402 9.45 -13.27 -14.90
CA ALA A 402 8.36 -12.70 -15.71
C ALA A 402 7.24 -13.72 -15.94
N ILE A 403 7.59 -14.95 -16.35
CA ILE A 403 6.60 -16.02 -16.61
C ILE A 403 5.85 -16.37 -15.32
N LEU A 404 6.58 -16.60 -14.23
CA LEU A 404 5.99 -16.96 -12.93
C LEU A 404 5.08 -15.86 -12.40
N THR A 405 5.49 -14.59 -12.49
CA THR A 405 4.68 -13.48 -11.98
C THR A 405 3.49 -13.14 -12.88
N TYR A 406 3.61 -13.38 -14.18
CA TYR A 406 2.53 -13.12 -15.13
C TYR A 406 1.45 -14.21 -15.07
N PHE A 407 1.83 -15.49 -15.12
CA PHE A 407 0.90 -16.62 -15.20
C PHE A 407 0.64 -17.31 -13.85
N GLY A 408 1.59 -17.27 -12.93
CA GLY A 408 1.53 -17.99 -11.66
C GLY A 408 1.08 -17.13 -10.47
N ARG A 409 1.14 -17.76 -9.29
CA ARG A 409 1.03 -17.13 -7.96
C ARG A 409 2.28 -17.47 -7.13
N PRO A 410 3.50 -17.08 -7.57
CA PRO A 410 4.74 -17.58 -6.95
C PRO A 410 4.97 -17.10 -5.51
N PHE A 411 4.16 -16.15 -5.02
CA PHE A 411 4.36 -15.49 -3.74
C PHE A 411 3.13 -15.50 -2.82
N GLY A 412 2.01 -16.06 -3.28
CA GLY A 412 0.75 -16.07 -2.56
C GLY A 412 0.16 -17.46 -2.47
#